data_AF-H2YT20-F1
#
_entry.id   AF-H2YT20-F1
#
_cell.length_a   1.000
_cell.length_b   1.000
_cell.length_c   1.000
_cell.angle_alpha   90.00
_cell.angle_beta   90.00
_cell.angle_gamma   90.00
#
_symmetry.space_group_name_H-M   'P 1'
#
loop_
_entity.id
_entity.type
_entity.pdbx_description
1 polymer ?
#
loop_
_entity_poly.entity_id
_entity_poly.type
_entity_poly.pdbx_seq_one_letter_code
_entity_poly.pdbx_strand_id
1 'polypeptide(L)'
;MAGLSIKECLKVLAQNTSSLRYRPIHDNVQLTLDTLETQKISYAFKGWQIREKCLSVFKEALESHNPSLINIALRGTEHVVFHPDLDGITGEEDLDSMDARIFVLQVLDSLKCLPLLNDDQQIHGIKILLGLCCDFVPSFDGELIIKIVQFCTSSCSGPSVDSGVLCAAESLSSRAVEKLARNDITTNGSQANSLADITGLAKFFS
;
A
#
# COMPACT_ATOMS: atom_id res chain seq x y z
N MET A 1 13.47 -0.75 -14.67
CA MET A 1 12.54 -1.69 -15.33
C MET A 1 11.24 -0.92 -15.50
N ALA A 2 10.74 -0.76 -16.73
CA ALA A 2 9.46 -0.07 -16.94
C ALA A 2 8.36 -0.89 -16.27
N GLY A 3 7.79 -0.36 -15.18
CA GLY A 3 6.63 -0.97 -14.51
C GLY A 3 5.42 -0.98 -15.42
N LEU A 4 4.50 -1.93 -15.21
CA LEU A 4 3.18 -1.93 -15.85
C LEU A 4 2.41 -0.71 -15.33
N SER A 5 1.79 0.08 -16.22
CA SER A 5 0.87 1.15 -15.83
C SER A 5 -0.33 0.60 -15.04
N ILE A 6 -1.05 1.48 -14.34
CA ILE A 6 -2.24 1.06 -13.56
C ILE A 6 -3.29 0.38 -14.45
N LYS A 7 -3.50 0.90 -15.66
CA LYS A 7 -4.44 0.33 -16.63
C LYS A 7 -3.98 -1.03 -17.15
N GLU A 8 -2.68 -1.22 -17.34
CA GLU A 8 -2.15 -2.53 -17.76
C GLU A 8 -2.28 -3.57 -16.65
N CYS A 9 -2.02 -3.21 -15.39
CA CYS A 9 -2.28 -4.09 -14.25
C CYS A 9 -3.74 -4.55 -14.21
N LEU A 10 -4.70 -3.63 -14.36
CA LEU A 10 -6.12 -3.94 -14.38
C LEU A 10 -6.52 -4.79 -15.59
N LYS A 11 -5.99 -4.51 -16.79
CA LYS A 11 -6.25 -5.33 -18.00
C LYS A 11 -5.74 -6.76 -17.85
N VAL A 12 -4.54 -6.93 -17.31
CA VAL A 12 -3.98 -8.27 -17.03
C VAL A 12 -4.83 -8.97 -15.96
N LEU A 13 -5.30 -8.25 -14.95
CA LEU A 13 -6.18 -8.81 -13.92
C LEU A 13 -7.54 -9.25 -14.50
N ALA A 14 -8.15 -8.46 -15.39
CA ALA A 14 -9.38 -8.82 -16.10
C ALA A 14 -9.19 -10.12 -16.90
N GLN A 15 -8.11 -10.22 -17.67
CA GLN A 15 -7.80 -11.44 -18.44
C GLN A 15 -7.72 -12.68 -17.54
N ASN A 16 -7.06 -12.56 -16.37
CA ASN A 16 -6.90 -13.66 -15.42
C ASN A 16 -8.16 -13.96 -14.57
N THR A 17 -9.19 -13.11 -14.63
CA THR A 17 -10.46 -13.29 -13.90
C THR A 17 -11.64 -13.68 -14.78
N SER A 18 -11.42 -13.89 -16.09
CA SER A 18 -12.45 -14.25 -17.08
C SER A 18 -13.24 -15.53 -16.78
N SER A 19 -12.74 -16.39 -15.87
CA SER A 19 -13.44 -17.60 -15.46
C SER A 19 -14.63 -17.29 -14.54
N LEU A 20 -15.68 -18.14 -14.59
CA LEU A 20 -16.86 -18.00 -13.72
C LEU A 20 -16.52 -17.93 -12.22
N ARG A 21 -15.41 -18.56 -11.81
CA ARG A 21 -14.93 -18.58 -10.42
C ARG A 21 -14.61 -17.18 -9.88
N TYR A 22 -14.13 -16.28 -10.72
CA TYR A 22 -13.69 -14.93 -10.33
C TYR A 22 -14.55 -13.83 -10.97
N ARG A 23 -15.76 -14.19 -11.43
CA ARG A 23 -16.69 -13.23 -12.05
C ARG A 23 -16.91 -11.95 -11.23
N PRO A 24 -17.11 -12.00 -9.90
CA PRO A 24 -17.27 -10.77 -9.12
C PRO A 24 -16.06 -9.83 -9.23
N ILE A 25 -14.85 -10.38 -9.15
CA ILE A 25 -13.60 -9.61 -9.30
C ILE A 25 -13.51 -9.05 -10.72
N HIS A 26 -13.77 -9.88 -11.74
CA HIS A 26 -13.76 -9.45 -13.14
C HIS A 26 -14.70 -8.27 -13.39
N ASP A 27 -15.93 -8.33 -12.89
CA ASP A 27 -16.93 -7.29 -13.08
C ASP A 27 -16.50 -5.98 -12.39
N ASN A 28 -15.91 -6.08 -11.20
CA ASN A 28 -15.35 -4.92 -10.47
C ASN A 28 -14.11 -4.33 -11.17
N VAL A 29 -13.25 -5.17 -11.78
CA VAL A 29 -12.12 -4.72 -12.60
C VAL A 29 -12.63 -3.93 -13.81
N GLN A 30 -13.66 -4.44 -14.50
CA GLN A 30 -14.21 -3.79 -15.69
C GLN A 30 -14.84 -2.44 -15.33
N LEU A 31 -15.62 -2.39 -14.24
CA LEU A 31 -16.19 -1.13 -13.75
C LEU A 31 -15.10 -0.10 -13.39
N THR A 32 -14.00 -0.57 -12.80
CA THR A 32 -12.86 0.31 -12.46
C THR A 32 -12.17 0.83 -13.71
N LEU A 33 -11.96 -0.01 -14.73
CA LEU A 33 -11.43 0.42 -16.03
C LEU A 33 -12.31 1.50 -16.67
N ASP A 34 -13.62 1.31 -16.69
CA ASP A 34 -14.58 2.28 -17.26
C ASP A 34 -14.57 3.61 -16.46
N THR A 35 -14.40 3.52 -15.14
CA THR A 35 -14.26 4.68 -14.26
C THR A 35 -12.98 5.46 -14.57
N LEU A 36 -11.85 4.76 -14.79
CA LEU A 36 -10.58 5.41 -15.16
C LEU A 36 -10.63 6.08 -16.53
N GLU A 37 -11.35 5.51 -17.50
CA GLU A 37 -11.57 6.17 -18.80
C GLU A 37 -12.43 7.43 -18.64
N THR A 38 -13.51 7.35 -17.86
CA THR A 38 -14.36 8.50 -17.55
C THR A 38 -13.59 9.60 -16.85
N GLN A 39 -12.77 9.24 -15.86
CA GLN A 39 -11.95 10.18 -15.11
C GLN A 39 -10.97 10.92 -16.02
N LYS A 40 -10.28 10.21 -16.93
CA LYS A 40 -9.29 10.82 -17.84
C LYS A 40 -9.89 11.89 -18.76
N ILE A 41 -11.19 11.82 -19.04
CA ILE A 41 -11.90 12.75 -19.92
C ILE A 41 -12.49 13.92 -19.13
N SER A 42 -13.06 13.65 -17.97
CA SER A 42 -13.96 14.58 -17.27
C SER A 42 -13.48 15.06 -15.91
N TYR A 43 -12.47 14.41 -15.33
CA TYR A 43 -12.04 14.60 -13.95
C TYR A 43 -13.22 14.62 -12.96
N ALA A 44 -14.21 13.76 -13.19
CA ALA A 44 -15.48 13.73 -12.46
C ALA A 44 -15.34 13.35 -10.97
N PHE A 45 -14.25 12.69 -10.60
CA PHE A 45 -13.99 12.20 -9.24
C PHE A 45 -12.74 12.84 -8.66
N LYS A 46 -12.66 12.88 -7.32
CA LYS A 46 -11.43 13.22 -6.60
C LYS A 46 -10.41 12.09 -6.73
N GLY A 47 -9.12 12.41 -6.71
CA GLY A 47 -8.06 11.42 -6.89
C GLY A 47 -8.11 10.32 -5.83
N TRP A 48 -8.46 10.65 -4.59
CA TRP A 48 -8.58 9.65 -3.52
C TRP A 48 -9.68 8.62 -3.80
N GLN A 49 -10.76 9.00 -4.50
CA GLN A 49 -11.83 8.08 -4.88
C GLN A 49 -11.36 7.12 -5.96
N ILE A 50 -10.54 7.62 -6.90
CA ILE A 50 -9.97 6.80 -7.96
C ILE A 50 -8.95 5.81 -7.39
N ARG A 51 -8.08 6.27 -6.49
CA ARG A 51 -7.14 5.40 -5.75
C ARG A 51 -7.87 4.32 -4.97
N GLU A 52 -8.96 4.67 -4.27
CA GLU A 52 -9.80 3.71 -3.55
C GLU A 52 -10.36 2.62 -4.47
N LYS A 53 -10.87 2.99 -5.65
CA LYS A 53 -11.43 2.04 -6.62
C LYS A 53 -10.37 1.05 -7.11
N CYS A 54 -9.18 1.53 -7.46
CA CYS A 54 -8.07 0.67 -7.85
C CYS A 54 -7.67 -0.28 -6.71
N LEU A 55 -7.47 0.25 -5.51
CA LEU A 55 -7.04 -0.52 -4.34
C LEU A 55 -8.10 -1.55 -3.90
N SER A 56 -9.38 -1.25 -4.03
CA SER A 56 -10.48 -2.18 -3.73
C SER A 56 -10.42 -3.42 -4.63
N VAL A 57 -10.19 -3.25 -5.92
CA VAL A 57 -10.07 -4.37 -6.86
C VAL A 57 -8.83 -5.21 -6.57
N PHE A 58 -7.70 -4.58 -6.24
CA PHE A 58 -6.50 -5.32 -5.85
C PHE A 58 -6.70 -6.07 -4.54
N LYS A 59 -7.38 -5.49 -3.56
CA LYS A 59 -7.76 -6.18 -2.32
C LYS A 59 -8.54 -7.46 -2.59
N GLU A 60 -9.60 -7.39 -3.41
CA GLU A 60 -10.38 -8.58 -3.78
C GLU A 60 -9.53 -9.65 -4.47
N ALA A 61 -8.59 -9.24 -5.31
CA ALA A 61 -7.65 -10.14 -5.96
C ALA A 61 -6.63 -10.75 -4.98
N LEU A 62 -6.17 -10.02 -3.97
CA LEU A 62 -5.31 -10.53 -2.90
C LEU A 62 -6.05 -11.58 -2.05
N GLU A 63 -7.33 -11.36 -1.78
CA GLU A 63 -8.21 -12.26 -1.01
C GLU A 63 -8.68 -13.48 -1.81
N SER A 64 -8.36 -13.57 -3.11
CA SER A 64 -8.79 -14.68 -3.98
C SER A 64 -8.10 -16.02 -3.71
N HIS A 65 -7.02 -16.01 -2.92
CA HIS A 65 -6.09 -17.14 -2.72
C HIS A 65 -5.49 -17.71 -4.02
N ASN A 66 -5.55 -16.98 -5.12
CA ASN A 66 -4.93 -17.37 -6.38
C ASN A 66 -3.56 -16.69 -6.52
N PRO A 67 -2.45 -17.45 -6.58
CA PRO A 67 -1.11 -16.86 -6.61
C PRO A 67 -0.88 -15.88 -7.77
N SER A 68 -1.46 -16.16 -8.95
CA SER A 68 -1.35 -15.27 -10.11
C SER A 68 -2.09 -13.95 -9.88
N LEU A 69 -3.33 -14.00 -9.37
CA LEU A 69 -4.10 -12.80 -9.06
C LEU A 69 -3.45 -11.98 -7.95
N ILE A 70 -2.96 -12.64 -6.89
CA ILE A 70 -2.24 -12.00 -5.79
C ILE A 70 -1.01 -11.25 -6.32
N ASN A 71 -0.19 -11.87 -7.17
CA ASN A 71 1.02 -11.23 -7.68
C ASN A 71 0.71 -10.04 -8.61
N ILE A 72 -0.37 -10.10 -9.39
CA ILE A 72 -0.84 -8.96 -10.19
C ILE A 72 -1.32 -7.84 -9.27
N ALA A 73 -2.08 -8.18 -8.22
CA ALA A 73 -2.62 -7.22 -7.26
C ALA A 73 -1.55 -6.52 -6.43
N LEU A 74 -0.51 -7.23 -6.00
CA LEU A 74 0.64 -6.63 -5.31
C LEU A 74 1.37 -5.63 -6.22
N ARG A 75 1.60 -5.97 -7.50
CA ARG A 75 2.18 -5.03 -8.48
C ARG A 75 1.29 -3.82 -8.73
N GLY A 76 -0.02 -4.02 -8.82
CA GLY A 76 -0.98 -2.93 -8.96
C GLY A 76 -0.99 -1.99 -7.74
N THR A 77 -0.97 -2.57 -6.54
CA THR A 77 -0.88 -1.81 -5.27
C THR A 77 0.43 -1.05 -5.16
N GLU A 78 1.54 -1.70 -5.53
CA GLU A 78 2.86 -1.07 -5.63
C GLU A 78 2.82 0.14 -6.58
N HIS A 79 2.23 -0.02 -7.77
CA HIS A 79 2.07 1.07 -8.73
C HIS A 79 1.30 2.25 -8.14
N VAL A 80 0.18 1.98 -7.47
CA VAL A 80 -0.62 3.03 -6.80
C VAL A 80 0.20 3.80 -5.76
N VAL A 81 1.07 3.12 -5.01
CA VAL A 81 1.93 3.74 -3.98
C VAL A 81 3.03 4.61 -4.58
N PHE A 82 3.67 4.16 -5.65
CA PHE A 82 4.77 4.91 -6.27
C PHE A 82 4.32 5.94 -7.32
N HIS A 83 3.07 5.83 -7.79
CA HIS A 83 2.44 6.72 -8.78
C HIS A 83 1.03 7.11 -8.30
N PRO A 84 0.90 7.95 -7.25
CA PRO A 84 -0.38 8.30 -6.64
C PRO A 84 -1.31 9.12 -7.55
N ASP A 85 -0.72 9.75 -8.57
CA ASP A 85 -1.39 10.48 -9.63
C ASP A 85 -2.05 9.52 -10.64
N LEU A 86 -1.72 8.22 -10.53
CA LEU A 86 -2.18 7.11 -11.35
C LEU A 86 -1.89 7.36 -12.83
N ASP A 87 -0.63 7.64 -13.15
CA ASP A 87 -0.18 7.95 -14.52
C ASP A 87 -0.91 9.19 -15.09
N GLY A 88 -1.09 10.22 -14.24
CA GLY A 88 -1.84 11.44 -14.54
C GLY A 88 -3.36 11.30 -14.61
N ILE A 89 -3.94 10.14 -14.30
CA ILE A 89 -5.41 9.94 -14.38
C ILE A 89 -6.15 10.77 -13.33
N THR A 90 -5.58 10.95 -12.14
CA THR A 90 -6.24 11.72 -11.06
C THR A 90 -6.33 13.21 -11.38
N GLY A 91 -5.39 13.74 -12.17
CA GLY A 91 -5.25 15.19 -12.42
C GLY A 91 -4.66 15.97 -11.24
N GLU A 92 -4.21 15.29 -10.19
CA GLU A 92 -3.57 15.87 -9.02
C GLU A 92 -2.04 15.80 -9.19
N GLU A 93 -1.34 16.92 -8.98
CA GLU A 93 0.14 16.95 -9.04
C GLU A 93 0.77 16.48 -7.72
N ASP A 94 0.16 16.84 -6.58
CA ASP A 94 0.60 16.50 -5.24
C ASP A 94 -0.60 16.16 -4.34
N LEU A 95 -0.35 15.44 -3.25
CA LEU A 95 -1.35 15.19 -2.22
C LEU A 95 -1.20 16.16 -1.06
N ASP A 96 -2.32 16.73 -0.63
CA ASP A 96 -2.37 17.46 0.63
C ASP A 96 -2.32 16.52 1.85
N SER A 97 -2.22 17.10 3.05
CA SER A 97 -2.10 16.34 4.30
C SER A 97 -3.31 15.43 4.59
N MET A 98 -4.53 15.85 4.23
CA MET A 98 -5.73 15.05 4.46
C MET A 98 -5.83 13.90 3.47
N ASP A 99 -5.56 14.17 2.20
CA ASP A 99 -5.54 13.16 1.14
C ASP A 99 -4.41 12.13 1.38
N ALA A 100 -3.26 12.57 1.90
CA ALA A 100 -2.18 11.67 2.31
C ALA A 100 -2.60 10.71 3.45
N ARG A 101 -3.33 11.22 4.45
CA ARG A 101 -3.89 10.39 5.53
C ARG A 101 -4.87 9.36 5.00
N ILE A 102 -5.81 9.79 4.14
CA ILE A 102 -6.80 8.90 3.50
C ILE A 102 -6.06 7.84 2.67
N PHE A 103 -5.07 8.25 1.90
CA PHE A 103 -4.30 7.37 1.04
C PHE A 103 -3.60 6.25 1.83
N VAL A 104 -2.92 6.58 2.94
CA VAL A 104 -2.30 5.55 3.78
C VAL A 104 -3.34 4.57 4.32
N LEU A 105 -4.49 5.06 4.78
CA LEU A 105 -5.55 4.17 5.28
C LEU A 105 -6.09 3.24 4.17
N GLN A 106 -6.23 3.72 2.94
CA GLN A 106 -6.67 2.91 1.79
C GLN A 106 -5.64 1.82 1.46
N VAL A 107 -4.34 2.16 1.45
CA VAL A 107 -3.28 1.17 1.18
C VAL A 107 -3.24 0.12 2.29
N LEU A 108 -3.26 0.53 3.56
CA LEU A 108 -3.30 -0.41 4.69
C LEU A 108 -4.54 -1.31 4.65
N ASP A 109 -5.70 -0.78 4.27
CA ASP A 109 -6.92 -1.59 4.12
C ASP A 109 -6.80 -2.64 3.01
N SER A 110 -6.18 -2.26 1.88
CA SER A 110 -5.97 -3.17 0.75
C SER A 110 -5.03 -4.34 1.07
N LEU A 111 -4.07 -4.13 1.98
CA LEU A 111 -3.07 -5.13 2.35
C LEU A 111 -3.45 -5.95 3.58
N LYS A 112 -4.66 -5.83 4.14
CA LYS A 112 -5.07 -6.53 5.39
C LYS A 112 -4.87 -8.05 5.38
N CYS A 113 -4.91 -8.69 4.21
CA CYS A 113 -4.70 -10.13 4.08
C CYS A 113 -3.22 -10.53 4.01
N LEU A 114 -2.27 -9.59 4.12
CA LEU A 114 -0.82 -9.83 4.06
C LEU A 114 -0.36 -11.02 4.93
N PRO A 115 -0.82 -11.20 6.20
CA PRO A 115 -0.40 -12.32 7.05
C PRO A 115 -0.79 -13.70 6.50
N LEU A 116 -1.74 -13.75 5.57
CA LEU A 116 -2.26 -14.98 4.97
C LEU A 116 -1.54 -15.34 3.65
N LEU A 117 -0.67 -14.46 3.16
CA LEU A 117 0.09 -14.68 1.94
C LEU A 117 1.36 -15.50 2.24
N ASN A 118 2.00 -16.04 1.20
CA ASN A 118 3.29 -16.72 1.36
C ASN A 118 4.43 -15.73 1.59
N ASP A 119 5.60 -16.22 2.00
CA ASP A 119 6.74 -15.39 2.38
C ASP A 119 7.18 -14.40 1.28
N ASP A 120 7.24 -14.84 0.02
CA ASP A 120 7.61 -13.96 -1.10
C ASP A 120 6.60 -12.82 -1.31
N GLN A 121 5.31 -13.14 -1.19
CA GLN A 121 4.21 -12.17 -1.31
C GLN A 121 4.16 -11.23 -0.10
N GLN A 122 4.44 -11.75 1.10
CA GLN A 122 4.58 -10.96 2.31
C GLN A 122 5.72 -9.95 2.18
N ILE A 123 6.90 -10.40 1.73
CA ILE A 123 8.06 -9.52 1.48
C ILE A 123 7.71 -8.44 0.45
N HIS A 124 6.97 -8.76 -0.62
CA HIS A 124 6.52 -7.76 -1.59
C HIS A 124 5.58 -6.74 -0.94
N GLY A 125 4.57 -7.17 -0.17
CA GLY A 125 3.69 -6.25 0.55
C GLY A 125 4.44 -5.36 1.56
N ILE A 126 5.43 -5.89 2.28
CA ILE A 126 6.28 -5.10 3.18
C ILE A 126 7.09 -4.05 2.42
N LYS A 127 7.59 -4.36 1.21
CA LYS A 127 8.26 -3.38 0.34
C LYS A 127 7.33 -2.25 -0.08
N ILE A 128 6.06 -2.55 -0.34
CA ILE A 128 5.04 -1.53 -0.65
C ILE A 128 4.83 -0.61 0.57
N LEU A 129 4.68 -1.19 1.78
CA LEU A 129 4.58 -0.42 3.02
C LEU A 129 5.81 0.43 3.28
N LEU A 130 6.99 -0.07 2.90
CA LEU A 130 8.24 0.68 2.99
C LEU A 130 8.27 1.87 2.03
N GLY A 131 7.88 1.69 0.77
CA GLY A 131 7.74 2.79 -0.18
C GLY A 131 6.75 3.84 0.32
N LEU A 132 5.61 3.39 0.84
CA LEU A 132 4.59 4.24 1.46
C LEU A 132 5.17 5.04 2.63
N CYS A 133 5.99 4.42 3.49
CA CYS A 133 6.61 5.08 4.63
C CYS A 133 7.76 6.03 4.23
N CYS A 134 8.58 5.67 3.23
CA CYS A 134 9.84 6.34 2.94
C CYS A 134 9.75 7.38 1.82
N ASP A 135 9.04 7.08 0.74
CA ASP A 135 9.05 7.91 -0.47
C ASP A 135 7.83 8.83 -0.53
N PHE A 136 6.71 8.35 0.02
CA PHE A 136 5.43 9.03 -0.07
C PHE A 136 5.15 10.04 1.05
N VAL A 137 6.03 10.06 2.03
CA VAL A 137 5.86 10.82 3.27
C VAL A 137 6.85 12.00 3.35
N PRO A 138 6.82 13.01 2.46
CA PRO A 138 7.52 14.27 2.73
C PRO A 138 6.88 15.10 3.85
N SER A 139 5.64 14.77 4.27
CA SER A 139 4.78 15.70 5.02
C SER A 139 3.95 15.06 6.15
N PHE A 140 4.32 13.87 6.65
CA PHE A 140 3.42 13.17 7.59
C PHE A 140 3.57 13.58 9.05
N ASP A 141 2.41 13.64 9.69
CA ASP A 141 2.22 13.40 11.12
C ASP A 141 2.82 12.04 11.51
N GLY A 142 3.66 12.03 12.55
CA GLY A 142 4.30 10.80 13.04
C GLY A 142 3.30 9.69 13.38
N GLU A 143 2.04 10.03 13.66
CA GLU A 143 0.94 9.07 13.87
C GLU A 143 0.78 8.08 12.70
N LEU A 144 0.93 8.55 11.46
CA LEU A 144 0.71 7.73 10.28
C LEU A 144 1.89 6.80 10.00
N ILE A 145 3.13 7.23 10.30
CA ILE A 145 4.31 6.36 10.26
C ILE A 145 4.15 5.24 11.28
N ILE A 146 3.72 5.56 12.51
CA ILE A 146 3.43 4.55 13.54
C ILE A 146 2.38 3.55 13.05
N LYS A 147 1.28 4.01 12.45
CA LYS A 147 0.22 3.12 11.92
C LYS A 147 0.77 2.14 10.89
N ILE A 148 1.66 2.57 9.98
CA ILE A 148 2.29 1.70 8.98
C ILE A 148 3.17 0.64 9.67
N VAL A 149 3.99 1.05 10.64
CA VAL A 149 4.86 0.13 11.39
C VAL A 149 4.04 -0.87 12.21
N GLN A 150 3.02 -0.40 12.93
CA GLN A 150 2.12 -1.26 13.71
C GLN A 150 1.41 -2.29 12.82
N PHE A 151 0.97 -1.88 11.62
CA PHE A 151 0.38 -2.79 10.65
C PHE A 151 1.37 -3.86 10.19
N CYS A 152 2.58 -3.48 9.81
CA CYS A 152 3.59 -4.44 9.37
C CYS A 152 4.01 -5.40 10.48
N THR A 153 4.28 -4.88 11.68
CA THR A 153 4.69 -5.70 12.82
C THR A 153 3.59 -6.66 13.22
N SER A 154 2.34 -6.21 13.39
CA SER A 154 1.22 -7.12 13.69
C SER A 154 0.98 -8.17 12.60
N SER A 155 1.31 -7.85 11.34
CA SER A 155 1.18 -8.78 10.22
C SER A 155 2.30 -9.83 10.14
N CYS A 156 3.45 -9.57 10.78
CA CYS A 156 4.68 -10.36 10.63
C CYS A 156 5.24 -10.89 11.96
N SER A 157 4.49 -10.81 13.07
CA SER A 157 4.95 -11.23 14.42
C SER A 157 4.37 -12.58 14.88
N GLY A 158 4.30 -13.58 13.99
CA GLY A 158 3.82 -14.92 14.32
C GLY A 158 4.96 -15.89 14.70
N PRO A 159 4.67 -16.95 15.49
CA PRO A 159 5.68 -17.93 15.92
C PRO A 159 6.28 -18.79 14.78
N SER A 160 5.81 -18.64 13.55
CA SER A 160 6.21 -19.42 12.37
C SER A 160 6.59 -18.55 11.17
N VAL A 161 6.96 -17.28 11.40
CA VAL A 161 7.29 -16.35 10.31
C VAL A 161 8.71 -16.59 9.80
N ASP A 162 8.87 -16.58 8.48
CA ASP A 162 10.17 -16.75 7.83
C ASP A 162 11.15 -15.63 8.18
N SER A 163 12.43 -15.98 8.23
CA SER A 163 13.51 -15.06 8.55
C SER A 163 13.60 -13.88 7.56
N GLY A 164 13.26 -14.08 6.29
CA GLY A 164 13.23 -13.02 5.27
C GLY A 164 12.10 -12.01 5.48
N VAL A 165 10.92 -12.49 5.90
CA VAL A 165 9.77 -11.64 6.24
C VAL A 165 10.09 -10.79 7.48
N LEU A 166 10.69 -11.39 8.51
CA LEU A 166 11.18 -10.70 9.71
C LEU A 166 12.21 -9.62 9.37
N CYS A 167 13.24 -9.95 8.57
CA CYS A 167 14.25 -8.98 8.14
C CYS A 167 13.64 -7.80 7.36
N ALA A 168 12.63 -8.06 6.53
CA ALA A 168 11.93 -7.02 5.79
C ALA A 168 11.13 -6.10 6.73
N ALA A 169 10.43 -6.66 7.72
CA ALA A 169 9.68 -5.90 8.73
C ALA A 169 10.61 -5.08 9.64
N GLU A 170 11.75 -5.63 10.03
CA GLU A 170 12.80 -4.91 10.78
C GLU A 170 13.36 -3.74 9.96
N SER A 171 13.64 -3.98 8.68
CA SER A 171 14.12 -2.94 7.77
C SER A 171 13.14 -1.78 7.62
N LEU A 172 11.84 -2.09 7.54
CA LEU A 172 10.77 -1.08 7.58
C LEU A 172 10.80 -0.29 8.88
N SER A 173 10.81 -0.98 10.01
CA SER A 173 10.76 -0.37 11.34
C SER A 173 11.97 0.55 11.57
N SER A 174 13.17 0.09 11.22
CA SER A 174 14.41 0.87 11.32
C SER A 174 14.34 2.16 10.48
N ARG A 175 13.93 2.05 9.21
CA ARG A 175 13.78 3.23 8.33
C ARG A 175 12.69 4.19 8.79
N ALA A 176 11.60 3.68 9.36
CA ALA A 176 10.55 4.49 9.94
C ALA A 176 11.06 5.32 11.14
N VAL A 177 11.88 4.72 12.02
CA VAL A 177 12.53 5.42 13.14
C VAL A 177 13.44 6.54 12.63
N GLU A 178 14.31 6.24 11.67
CA GLU A 178 15.21 7.26 11.11
C GLU A 178 14.44 8.43 10.52
N LYS A 179 13.30 8.16 9.89
CA LYS A 179 12.45 9.19 9.30
C LYS A 179 11.76 10.05 10.35
N LEU A 180 11.23 9.44 11.42
CA LEU A 180 10.66 10.16 12.55
C LEU A 180 11.70 11.02 13.26
N ALA A 181 12.89 10.48 13.51
CA ALA A 181 13.99 11.24 14.14
C ALA A 181 14.36 12.48 13.31
N ARG A 182 14.30 12.39 11.97
CA ARG A 182 14.51 13.54 11.07
C ARG A 182 13.36 14.56 11.13
N ASN A 183 12.13 14.12 11.38
CA ASN A 183 10.95 14.99 11.50
C ASN A 183 10.81 15.65 12.89
N ASP A 184 11.31 15.02 13.95
CA ASP A 184 11.33 15.58 15.31
C ASP A 184 12.30 16.77 15.42
N ILE A 185 13.41 16.75 14.67
CA ILE A 185 14.37 17.87 14.61
C ILE A 185 13.72 19.13 14.02
N THR A 186 12.65 18.99 13.23
CA THR A 186 11.93 20.11 12.60
C THR A 186 10.65 20.51 13.32
N THR A 187 10.09 19.70 14.25
CA THR A 187 8.83 20.01 14.95
C THR A 187 8.91 19.77 16.45
N ASN A 188 8.95 20.86 17.22
CA ASN A 188 9.09 20.83 18.68
C ASN A 188 7.93 20.06 19.37
N GLY A 189 8.25 18.91 19.98
CA GLY A 189 7.72 18.50 21.29
C GLY A 189 6.64 17.42 21.34
N SER A 190 6.04 17.01 20.22
CA SER A 190 4.90 16.06 20.26
C SER A 190 5.20 14.63 19.77
N GLN A 191 6.35 14.34 19.12
CA GLN A 191 6.65 12.98 18.60
C GLN A 191 7.58 12.13 19.50
N ALA A 192 8.03 12.66 20.65
CA ALA A 192 8.89 11.93 21.59
C ALA A 192 8.26 10.63 22.15
N ASN A 193 6.94 10.61 22.35
CA ASN A 193 6.21 9.41 22.80
C ASN A 193 6.13 8.36 21.67
N SER A 194 5.96 8.81 20.42
CA SER A 194 5.91 7.96 19.23
C SER A 194 7.22 7.23 18.94
N LEU A 195 8.35 7.89 19.22
CA LEU A 195 9.68 7.30 19.04
C LEU A 195 9.94 6.15 20.02
N ALA A 196 9.43 6.27 21.27
CA ALA A 196 9.54 5.24 22.30
C ALA A 196 8.72 3.99 21.96
N ASP A 197 7.53 4.16 21.38
CA ASP A 197 6.68 3.05 20.94
C ASP A 197 7.33 2.25 19.80
N ILE A 198 7.94 2.93 18.83
CA ILE A 198 8.59 2.24 17.70
C ILE A 198 9.94 1.63 18.10
N THR A 199 10.74 2.28 18.95
CA THR A 199 11.96 1.64 19.48
C THR A 199 11.63 0.46 20.40
N GLY A 200 10.49 0.48 21.09
CA GLY A 200 9.93 -0.68 21.78
C GLY A 200 9.56 -1.81 20.82
N LEU A 201 8.93 -1.49 19.68
CA LEU A 201 8.61 -2.45 18.63
C LEU A 201 9.87 -3.01 17.96
N ALA A 202 10.89 -2.20 17.68
CA ALA A 202 12.15 -2.65 17.09
C ALA A 202 12.91 -3.61 18.03
N LYS A 203 12.83 -3.40 19.35
CA LYS A 203 13.35 -4.32 20.37
C LYS A 203 12.56 -5.63 20.47
N PHE A 204 11.35 -5.69 19.94
CA PHE A 204 10.55 -6.92 19.90
C PHE A 204 11.08 -7.93 18.88
N PHE A 205 11.93 -7.48 17.95
CA PHE A 205 12.53 -8.30 16.89
C PHE A 205 14.02 -8.63 17.13
N SER A 206 14.66 -8.06 18.16
CA SER A 206 16.06 -8.35 18.55
C SER A 206 16.16 -9.42 19.64
#